data_AF-A0A177G4G9-F1
#
_entry.id   AF-A0A177G4G9-F1
#
_cell.length_a   1.000
_cell.length_b   1.000
_cell.length_c   1.000
_cell.angle_alpha   90.00
_cell.angle_beta   90.00
_cell.angle_gamma   90.00
#
_symmetry.space_group_name_H-M   'P 1'
#
loop_
_entity.id
_entity.type
_entity.pdbx_description
1 polymer ?
#
loop_
_entity_poly.entity_id
_entity_poly.type
_entity_poly.pdbx_seq_one_letter_code
_entity_poly.pdbx_strand_id
1 'polypeptide(L)' 'MDNVEKFGESVPIKRPGQPVELAPAYVLLASNDASYMTGQIIGANGGVGLP' A
#
# COMPACT_ATOMS: atom_id res chain seq x y z
N MET A 1 5.87 -4.54 -24.25
CA MET A 1 6.50 -3.71 -23.19
C MET A 1 5.53 -2.64 -22.69
N ASP A 2 4.60 -2.22 -23.54
CA ASP A 2 3.54 -1.23 -23.31
C ASP A 2 2.76 -1.40 -22.01
N ASN A 3 2.52 -2.64 -21.57
CA ASN A 3 1.79 -2.92 -20.33
C ASN A 3 2.57 -2.54 -19.07
N VAL A 4 3.90 -2.60 -19.10
CA VAL A 4 4.76 -2.24 -17.96
C VAL A 4 4.86 -0.72 -17.85
N GLU A 5 4.97 -0.03 -18.98
CA GLU A 5 5.06 1.43 -19.05
C GLU A 5 3.78 2.10 -18.55
N LYS A 6 2.62 1.52 -18.86
CA LYS A 6 1.30 2.07 -18.47
C LYS A 6 0.81 1.57 -17.10
N PHE A 7 1.55 0.68 -16.44
CA PHE A 7 1.11 0.07 -15.20
C PHE A 7 1.02 1.12 -14.08
N GLY A 8 -0.14 1.20 -13.42
CA GLY A 8 -0.36 2.16 -12.32
C GLY A 8 -0.80 3.56 -12.75
N GLU A 9 -0.96 3.86 -14.04
CA GLU A 9 -1.50 5.17 -14.48
C GLU A 9 -2.98 5.37 -14.11
N SER A 10 -3.72 4.27 -13.93
CA SER A 10 -5.14 4.29 -13.57
C SER A 10 -5.39 4.63 -12.11
N VAL A 11 -4.41 4.44 -11.21
CA VAL A 11 -4.57 4.77 -9.79
C VAL A 11 -4.38 6.28 -9.56
N PRO A 12 -4.98 6.88 -8.52
CA PRO A 12 -4.86 8.32 -8.26
C PRO A 12 -3.43 8.84 -8.10
N ILE A 13 -2.51 8.05 -7.55
CA ILE A 13 -1.08 8.40 -7.41
C ILE A 13 -0.30 8.33 -8.75
N LYS A 14 -0.92 7.86 -9.84
CA LYS A 14 -0.39 7.88 -11.22
C LYS A 14 0.95 7.15 -11.43
N ARG A 15 1.26 6.21 -10.56
CA ARG A 15 2.43 5.33 -10.68
C ARG A 15 2.19 4.03 -9.90
N PRO A 16 2.95 2.97 -10.20
CA PRO A 16 2.89 1.77 -9.39
C PRO A 16 3.55 1.99 -8.03
N GLY A 17 3.00 1.33 -7.02
CA GLY A 17 3.62 1.24 -5.71
C GLY A 17 4.95 0.49 -5.78
N GLN A 18 5.93 0.95 -5.04
CA GLN A 18 7.23 0.31 -4.89
C GLN A 18 7.23 -0.55 -3.61
N PRO A 19 7.96 -1.68 -3.57
CA PRO A 19 7.97 -2.56 -2.39
C PRO A 19 8.34 -1.86 -1.08
N VAL A 20 9.22 -0.87 -1.15
CA VAL A 20 9.63 -0.05 0.01
C VAL A 20 8.47 0.73 0.64
N GLU A 21 7.42 1.02 -0.11
CA GLU A 21 6.25 1.75 0.39
C GLU A 21 5.31 0.85 1.20
N LEU A 22 5.40 -0.47 1.04
CA LEU A 22 4.59 -1.45 1.76
C LEU A 22 5.26 -1.87 3.08
N ALA A 23 6.59 -1.92 3.11
CA ALA A 23 7.36 -2.39 4.27
C ALA A 23 6.97 -1.68 5.60
N PRO A 24 6.78 -0.35 5.66
CA PRO A 24 6.41 0.34 6.90
C PRO A 24 5.07 -0.13 7.48
N ALA A 25 4.10 -0.54 6.65
CA ALA A 25 2.81 -1.02 7.13
C ALA A 25 2.95 -2.32 7.95
N TYR A 26 3.81 -3.22 7.50
CA TYR A 26 4.13 -4.46 8.23
C TYR A 26 4.90 -4.17 9.52
N VAL A 27 5.88 -3.26 9.46
CA VAL A 27 6.65 -2.86 10.64
C VAL A 27 5.73 -2.23 11.69
N LEU A 28 4.80 -1.37 11.28
CA LEU A 28 3.80 -0.79 12.17
C LEU A 28 2.98 -1.88 12.86
N LEU A 29 2.37 -2.80 12.10
CA LEU A 29 1.54 -3.87 12.66
C LEU A 29 2.30 -4.81 13.61
N ALA A 30 3.61 -4.99 13.39
CA ALA A 30 4.46 -5.80 14.26
C ALA A 30 5.01 -5.01 15.48
N SER A 31 4.88 -3.69 15.49
CA SER A 31 5.43 -2.82 16.54
C SER A 31 4.51 -2.75 17.77
N ASN A 32 5.07 -2.28 18.89
CA ASN A 32 4.30 -2.01 20.11
C ASN A 32 3.30 -0.86 19.92
N ASP A 33 3.50 0.01 18.93
CA ASP A 33 2.57 1.12 18.62
C ASP A 33 1.22 0.59 18.12
N ALA A 34 1.20 -0.61 17.54
CA ALA A 34 -0.01 -1.31 17.11
C ALA A 34 -0.67 -2.15 18.21
N SER A 35 -0.34 -1.92 19.49
CA SER A 35 -0.84 -2.72 20.64
C SER A 35 -2.36 -2.88 20.75
N TYR A 36 -3.15 -2.01 20.11
CA TYR A 36 -4.62 -2.11 20.07
C TYR A 36 -5.19 -2.27 18.64
N MET A 37 -4.34 -2.52 17.66
CA MET A 37 -4.72 -2.71 16.25
C MET A 37 -4.88 -4.19 15.93
N THR A 38 -6.00 -4.79 16.35
CA THR A 38 -6.34 -6.19 16.05
C THR A 38 -7.51 -6.30 15.07
N GLY A 39 -7.48 -7.30 14.19
CA GLY A 39 -8.54 -7.54 13.19
C GLY A 39 -8.65 -6.47 12.09
N GLN A 40 -7.64 -5.62 11.94
CA GLN A 40 -7.64 -4.52 10.97
C GLN A 40 -7.08 -4.95 9.62
N ILE A 41 -7.55 -4.29 8.55
CA ILE A 41 -7.01 -4.40 7.19
C ILE A 41 -6.40 -3.03 6.85
N ILE A 42 -5.11 -3.01 6.46
CA ILE A 42 -4.39 -1.79 6.09
C ILE A 42 -4.19 -1.76 4.57
N GLY A 43 -4.74 -0.72 3.94
CA GLY A 43 -4.69 -0.53 2.50
C GLY A 43 -3.53 0.34 2.04
N ALA A 44 -2.79 -0.16 1.05
CA ALA A 44 -1.70 0.54 0.35
C ALA A 44 -1.90 0.49 -1.17
N ASN A 45 -3.04 1.04 -1.65
CA ASN A 45 -3.51 0.86 -3.03
C ASN A 45 -3.35 2.11 -3.94
N GLY A 46 -2.61 3.12 -3.51
CA GLY A 46 -2.37 4.31 -4.33
C GLY A 46 -3.61 5.20 -4.55
N GLY A 47 -4.63 5.08 -3.68
CA GLY A 47 -5.81 5.94 -3.65
C GLY A 47 -7.07 5.35 -4.29
N VAL A 48 -7.06 4.08 -4.71
CA VAL A 48 -8.19 3.43 -5.42
C VAL A 48 -9.44 3.27 -4.55
N GLY A 49 -9.31 3.37 -3.22
CA GLY A 49 -10.46 3.45 -2.33
C GLY A 49 -11.04 2.09 -1.97
N LEU A 50 -10.27 1.32 -1.19
CA LEU A 50 -10.61 0.12 -0.44
C LEU A 50 -9.55 0.00 0.68
N PRO A 51 -9.80 -0.73 1.79
CA PRO A 51 -8.73 -1.10 2.71
C PRO A 51 -7.76 -2.10 2.07
#